data_AF-A0A8T4A9Q8-F1
#
_entry.id   AF-A0A8T4A9Q8-F1
#
_cell.length_a   1.000
_cell.length_b   1.000
_cell.length_c   1.000
_cell.angle_alpha   90.00
_cell.angle_beta   90.00
_cell.angle_gamma   90.00
#
_symmetry.space_group_name_H-M   'P 1'
#
loop_
_entity.id
_entity.type
_entity.pdbx_description
1 polymer ?
#
loop_
_entity_poly.entity_id
_entity_poly.type
_entity_poly.pdbx_seq_one_letter_code
_entity_poly.pdbx_strand_id
1 'polypeptide(L)'
;MRIMFDEVRGNKFKSVLLMSFFIIIIGVLGAVLGMYYGNLYFGVVVAVLFPIMYSLIGMYSGDKMILSMSGAREVTKKEFPYLFHTVEGLAIAARIPTPKAYVIDDTALNAFATGRDPKHASITVTTGLLKKLNRQELEGVVGHEMSHIKNFDIRFMM
;
A
#
# COMPACT_ATOMS: atom_id res chain seq x y z
N MET A 1 -13.41 -19.33 -14.26
CA MET A 1 -13.56 -17.86 -14.28
C MET A 1 -13.84 -17.42 -12.84
N ARG A 2 -12.82 -16.97 -12.11
CA ARG A 2 -12.98 -16.48 -10.72
C ARG A 2 -13.58 -15.08 -10.78
N ILE A 3 -14.58 -14.83 -9.95
CA ILE A 3 -15.28 -13.54 -9.93
C ILE A 3 -14.41 -12.59 -9.10
N MET A 4 -14.28 -11.32 -9.50
CA MET A 4 -13.44 -10.29 -8.84
C MET A 4 -13.61 -10.24 -7.31
N PHE A 5 -14.81 -10.55 -6.79
CA PHE A 5 -15.08 -10.62 -5.35
C PHE A 5 -14.36 -11.77 -4.63
N ASP A 6 -14.07 -12.87 -5.31
CA ASP A 6 -13.34 -14.02 -4.77
C ASP A 6 -11.87 -13.69 -4.54
N GLU A 7 -11.27 -12.87 -5.41
CA GLU A 7 -9.87 -12.45 -5.29
C GLU A 7 -9.68 -11.46 -4.14
N VAL A 8 -10.56 -10.48 -4.02
CA VAL A 8 -10.58 -9.53 -2.89
C VAL A 8 -10.73 -10.27 -1.56
N ARG A 9 -11.63 -11.27 -1.50
CA ARG A 9 -11.84 -12.07 -0.29
C ARG A 9 -10.64 -12.95 0.03
N GLY A 10 -10.03 -13.55 -1.00
CA GLY A 10 -8.80 -14.33 -0.87
C GLY A 10 -7.64 -13.51 -0.35
N ASN A 11 -7.44 -12.30 -0.86
CA ASN A 11 -6.36 -11.41 -0.44
C ASN A 11 -6.59 -10.90 0.99
N LYS A 12 -7.82 -10.53 1.36
CA LYS A 12 -8.16 -10.23 2.77
C LYS A 12 -7.87 -11.40 3.71
N PHE A 13 -8.22 -12.61 3.32
CA PHE A 13 -7.96 -13.81 4.12
C PHE A 13 -6.45 -14.07 4.25
N LYS A 14 -5.69 -13.98 3.16
CA LYS A 14 -4.23 -14.11 3.18
C LYS A 14 -3.58 -13.03 4.06
N SER A 15 -4.09 -11.79 4.07
CA SER A 15 -3.57 -10.72 4.95
C SER A 15 -3.74 -11.12 6.41
N VAL A 16 -4.95 -11.57 6.78
CA VAL A 16 -5.28 -11.99 8.14
C VAL A 16 -4.47 -13.22 8.53
N LEU A 17 -4.30 -14.17 7.62
CA LEU A 17 -3.50 -15.37 7.85
C LEU A 17 -2.03 -15.04 8.13
N LEU A 18 -1.42 -14.21 7.29
CA LEU A 18 -0.02 -13.79 7.43
C LEU A 18 0.19 -13.01 8.73
N MET A 19 -0.70 -12.06 9.04
CA MET A 19 -0.66 -11.32 10.31
C MET A 19 -0.81 -12.25 11.52
N SER A 20 -1.77 -13.18 11.49
CA SER A 20 -2.00 -14.13 12.58
C SER A 20 -0.78 -15.02 12.81
N PHE A 21 -0.16 -15.51 11.74
CA PHE A 21 1.06 -16.31 11.81
C PHE A 21 2.23 -15.54 12.47
N PHE A 22 2.43 -14.28 12.09
CA PHE A 22 3.49 -13.45 12.65
C PHE A 22 3.26 -13.12 14.14
N ILE A 23 2.00 -12.86 14.53
CA ILE A 23 1.61 -12.64 15.93
C ILE A 23 1.90 -13.90 16.77
N ILE A 24 1.59 -15.10 16.26
CA ILE A 24 1.86 -16.36 16.97
C ILE A 24 3.37 -16.55 17.18
N ILE A 25 4.19 -16.32 16.15
CA ILE A 25 5.64 -16.45 16.26
C ILE A 25 6.20 -15.51 17.33
N ILE A 26 5.83 -14.22 17.30
CA ILE A 26 6.32 -13.27 18.30
C ILE A 26 5.78 -13.61 19.69
N GLY A 27 4.51 -14.05 19.77
CA GLY A 27 3.89 -14.56 20.99
C GLY A 27 4.71 -15.68 21.66
N VAL A 28 5.09 -16.69 20.89
CA VAL A 28 5.92 -17.81 21.36
C VAL A 28 7.31 -17.33 21.78
N LEU A 29 7.93 -16.47 20.98
CA LEU A 29 9.27 -15.95 21.25
C LEU A 29 9.33 -15.13 22.54
N GLY A 30 8.32 -14.27 22.76
CA GLY A 30 8.21 -13.50 23.99
C GLY A 30 7.78 -14.33 25.21
N ALA A 31 7.05 -15.44 25.03
CA ALA A 31 6.79 -16.41 26.10
C ALA A 31 8.08 -17.13 26.54
N VAL A 32 8.92 -17.57 25.58
CA VAL A 32 10.22 -18.21 25.85
C VAL A 32 11.16 -17.24 26.56
N LEU A 33 11.25 -15.99 26.09
CA LEU A 33 12.03 -14.94 26.76
C LEU A 33 11.46 -14.62 28.16
N GLY A 34 10.14 -14.57 28.31
CA GLY A 34 9.48 -14.34 29.59
C GLY A 34 9.77 -15.43 30.63
N MET A 35 9.85 -16.69 30.20
CA MET A 35 10.30 -17.80 31.06
C MET A 35 11.77 -17.64 31.44
N TYR A 36 12.64 -17.26 30.49
CA TYR A 36 14.07 -17.08 30.74
C TYR A 36 14.37 -15.94 31.73
N TYR A 37 13.67 -14.81 31.62
CA TYR A 37 13.84 -13.66 32.52
C TYR A 37 13.02 -13.75 33.82
N GLY A 38 12.31 -14.86 34.05
CA GLY A 38 11.55 -15.12 35.29
C GLY A 38 10.25 -14.32 35.44
N ASN A 39 9.79 -13.62 34.39
CA ASN A 39 8.55 -12.85 34.41
C ASN A 39 7.70 -13.17 33.18
N LEU A 40 6.98 -14.30 33.26
CA LEU A 40 6.12 -14.81 32.20
C LEU A 40 5.00 -13.82 31.83
N TYR A 41 4.40 -13.16 32.83
CA TYR A 41 3.34 -12.16 32.61
C TYR A 41 3.85 -11.00 31.76
N PHE A 42 5.02 -10.44 32.09
CA PHE A 42 5.61 -9.36 31.30
C PHE A 42 5.97 -9.82 29.88
N GLY A 43 6.60 -10.99 29.75
CA GLY A 43 6.97 -11.57 28.45
C GLY A 43 5.78 -11.76 27.53
N VAL A 44 4.69 -12.38 28.01
CA VAL A 44 3.47 -12.63 27.22
C VAL A 44 2.74 -11.34 26.87
N VAL A 45 2.63 -10.38 27.80
CA VAL A 45 1.98 -9.09 27.55
C VAL A 45 2.71 -8.31 26.46
N VAL A 46 4.04 -8.23 26.53
CA VAL A 46 4.85 -7.59 25.48
C VAL A 46 4.73 -8.35 24.15
N ALA A 47 4.77 -9.68 24.18
CA ALA A 47 4.69 -10.53 23.00
C ALA A 47 3.37 -10.41 22.23
N VAL A 48 2.27 -10.05 22.91
CA VAL A 48 0.95 -9.87 22.29
C VAL A 48 0.72 -8.41 21.91
N LEU A 49 1.03 -7.46 22.79
CA LEU A 49 0.79 -6.03 22.53
C LEU A 49 1.73 -5.49 21.46
N PHE A 50 3.00 -5.88 21.47
CA PHE A 50 3.99 -5.32 20.56
C PHE A 50 3.69 -5.63 19.08
N PRO A 51 3.39 -6.89 18.66
CA PRO A 51 3.03 -7.18 17.28
C PRO A 51 1.77 -6.46 16.83
N ILE A 52 0.74 -6.40 17.68
CA ILE A 52 -0.52 -5.72 17.35
C ILE A 52 -0.24 -4.24 17.11
N MET A 53 0.49 -3.60 18.01
CA MET A 53 0.85 -2.19 17.90
C MET A 53 1.75 -1.93 16.68
N TYR A 54 2.75 -2.79 16.44
CA TYR A 54 3.65 -2.71 15.29
C TYR A 54 2.90 -2.88 13.97
N SER A 55 2.01 -3.88 13.85
CA SER A 55 1.19 -4.10 12.65
C SER A 55 0.22 -2.94 12.41
N LEU A 56 -0.38 -2.37 13.46
CA LEU A 56 -1.23 -1.18 13.33
C LEU A 56 -0.43 0.03 12.84
N ILE A 57 0.76 0.28 13.39
CA ILE A 57 1.62 1.36 12.91
C ILE A 57 2.02 1.13 11.45
N GLY A 58 2.44 -0.10 11.10
CA GLY A 58 2.80 -0.46 9.74
C GLY A 58 1.68 -0.24 8.72
N MET A 59 0.45 -0.66 9.04
CA MET A 59 -0.70 -0.46 8.14
C MET A 59 -1.13 0.99 7.96
N TYR A 60 -0.88 1.87 8.94
CA TYR A 60 -1.34 3.26 8.90
C TYR A 60 -0.25 4.24 8.44
N SER A 61 1.02 3.85 8.57
CA SER A 61 2.17 4.71 8.27
C SER A 61 3.06 4.18 7.16
N GLY A 62 2.91 2.91 6.74
CA GLY A 62 3.77 2.27 5.72
C GLY A 62 3.80 3.04 4.41
N ASP A 63 2.62 3.40 3.89
CA ASP A 63 2.50 4.15 2.63
C ASP A 63 3.23 5.49 2.70
N LYS A 64 3.09 6.22 3.82
CA LYS A 64 3.76 7.51 4.04
C LYS A 64 5.26 7.37 4.16
N MET A 65 5.73 6.30 4.81
CA MET A 65 7.15 6.02 4.96
C MET A 65 7.82 5.78 3.61
N ILE A 66 7.20 4.97 2.73
CA ILE A 66 7.73 4.70 1.39
C ILE A 66 7.70 5.96 0.52
N LEU A 67 6.62 6.73 0.55
CA LEU A 67 6.53 7.99 -0.20
C LEU A 67 7.61 8.98 0.25
N SER A 68 7.86 9.08 1.55
CA SER A 68 8.91 9.94 2.09
C SER A 68 10.32 9.44 1.74
N MET A 69 10.57 8.13 1.80
CA MET A 69 11.88 7.55 1.49
C MET A 69 12.21 7.63 -0.01
N SER A 70 11.20 7.53 -0.87
CA SER A 70 11.36 7.64 -2.33
C SER A 70 11.46 9.08 -2.84
N GLY A 71 11.34 10.08 -1.97
CA GLY A 71 11.34 11.48 -2.37
C GLY A 71 10.11 11.87 -3.20
N ALA A 72 9.00 11.14 -3.04
CA ALA A 72 7.78 11.37 -3.78
C ALA A 72 7.13 12.71 -3.35
N ARG A 73 6.77 13.53 -4.34
CA ARG A 73 6.11 14.82 -4.12
C ARG A 73 4.68 14.80 -4.63
N GLU A 74 3.75 15.33 -3.84
CA GLU A 74 2.34 15.36 -4.20
C GLU A 74 2.13 16.26 -5.43
N VAL A 75 1.42 15.74 -6.42
CA VAL A 75 1.15 16.43 -7.68
C VAL A 75 0.09 17.49 -7.47
N THR A 76 0.36 18.69 -7.95
CA THR A 76 -0.65 19.73 -8.07
C THR A 76 -1.18 19.83 -9.50
N LYS A 77 -2.45 20.21 -9.64
CA LYS A 77 -3.12 20.41 -10.93
C LYS A 77 -2.40 21.41 -11.85
N LYS A 78 -1.62 22.35 -11.27
CA LYS A 78 -0.85 23.34 -12.02
C LYS A 78 0.40 22.76 -12.65
N GLU A 79 1.02 21.78 -12.01
CA GLU A 79 2.33 21.28 -12.41
C GLU A 79 2.24 20.09 -13.36
N PHE A 80 1.40 19.10 -13.03
CA PHE A 80 1.11 17.97 -13.90
C PHE A 80 -0.39 17.84 -14.13
N PRO A 81 -1.00 18.76 -14.89
CA PRO A 81 -2.44 18.75 -15.16
C PRO A 81 -2.87 17.43 -15.81
N TYR A 82 -2.02 16.89 -16.69
CA TYR A 82 -2.35 15.69 -17.44
C TYR A 82 -2.43 14.45 -16.53
N LEU A 83 -1.41 14.20 -15.70
CA LEU A 83 -1.44 13.10 -14.74
C LEU A 83 -2.60 13.25 -13.74
N PHE A 84 -2.83 14.46 -13.24
CA PHE A 84 -3.93 14.74 -12.30
C PHE A 84 -5.29 14.38 -12.91
N HIS A 85 -5.56 14.82 -14.14
CA HIS A 85 -6.82 14.56 -14.83
C HIS A 85 -6.99 13.08 -15.19
N THR A 86 -5.90 12.39 -15.54
CA THR A 86 -5.92 10.96 -15.82
C THR A 86 -6.31 10.16 -14.57
N VAL A 87 -5.68 10.44 -13.42
CA VAL A 87 -6.01 9.78 -12.15
C VAL A 87 -7.46 10.08 -11.75
N GLU A 88 -7.89 11.34 -11.86
CA GLU A 88 -9.27 11.75 -11.56
C GLU A 88 -10.30 11.06 -12.46
N GLY A 89 -10.09 11.08 -13.78
CA GLY A 89 -11.01 10.47 -14.75
C GLY A 89 -11.12 8.96 -14.59
N LEU A 90 -10.00 8.27 -14.36
CA LEU A 90 -9.98 6.83 -14.14
C LEU A 90 -10.60 6.44 -12.80
N ALA A 91 -10.42 7.25 -11.74
CA ALA A 91 -11.06 6.99 -10.45
C ALA A 91 -12.59 7.10 -10.55
N ILE A 92 -13.09 8.10 -11.28
CA ILE A 92 -14.53 8.25 -11.58
C ILE A 92 -15.04 7.03 -12.34
N ALA A 93 -14.35 6.61 -13.40
CA ALA A 93 -14.72 5.43 -14.18
C ALA A 93 -14.70 4.14 -13.34
N ALA A 94 -13.72 3.99 -12.46
CA ALA A 94 -13.59 2.85 -11.55
C ALA A 94 -14.57 2.87 -10.37
N ARG A 95 -15.27 4.01 -10.14
CA ARG A 95 -16.16 4.28 -9.00
C ARG A 95 -15.46 4.14 -7.65
N ILE A 96 -14.24 4.66 -7.55
CA ILE A 96 -13.49 4.73 -6.29
C ILE A 96 -13.13 6.19 -5.96
N PRO A 97 -12.85 6.51 -4.68
CA PRO A 97 -12.32 7.82 -4.31
C PRO A 97 -11.04 8.12 -5.10
N THR A 98 -10.87 9.36 -5.55
CA THR A 98 -9.68 9.77 -6.31
C THR A 98 -8.42 9.56 -5.48
N PRO A 99 -7.52 8.64 -5.88
CA PRO A 99 -6.24 8.46 -5.20
C PRO A 99 -5.39 9.72 -5.32
N LYS A 100 -4.51 9.95 -4.35
CA LYS A 100 -3.53 11.02 -4.46
C LYS A 100 -2.51 10.68 -5.53
N ALA A 101 -2.15 11.66 -6.37
CA ALA A 101 -1.10 11.50 -7.35
C ALA A 101 0.23 12.03 -6.79
N TYR A 102 1.31 11.27 -6.94
CA TYR A 102 2.66 11.65 -6.57
C TYR A 102 3.60 11.52 -7.77
N VAL A 103 4.65 12.33 -7.77
CA VAL A 103 5.74 12.23 -8.74
C VAL A 103 7.06 12.01 -8.02
N ILE A 104 7.89 11.13 -8.55
CA ILE A 104 9.29 10.98 -8.13
C ILE A 104 10.16 11.53 -9.26
N ASP A 105 11.14 12.37 -8.92
CA ASP A 105 12.09 12.84 -9.92
C ASP A 105 13.18 11.78 -10.16
N ASP A 106 12.91 10.90 -11.11
CA ASP A 106 13.78 9.79 -11.51
C ASP A 106 13.60 9.51 -13.01
N THR A 107 14.69 9.21 -13.69
CA THR A 107 14.74 8.79 -15.10
C THR A 107 14.21 7.39 -15.36
N ALA A 108 14.11 6.55 -14.32
CA ALA A 108 13.50 5.23 -14.43
C ALA A 108 12.06 5.32 -14.98
N LEU A 109 11.61 4.27 -15.65
CA LEU A 109 10.25 4.17 -16.17
C LEU A 109 9.42 3.35 -15.19
N ASN A 110 8.86 4.00 -14.18
CA ASN A 110 8.12 3.29 -13.14
C ASN A 110 6.85 4.03 -12.71
N ALA A 111 5.84 3.25 -12.34
CA ALA A 111 4.62 3.70 -11.71
C ALA A 111 4.15 2.61 -10.75
N PHE A 112 3.62 3.00 -9.60
CA PHE A 112 3.08 2.06 -8.63
C PHE A 112 1.96 2.68 -7.81
N ALA A 113 1.02 1.85 -7.37
CA ALA A 113 0.03 2.21 -6.38
C ALA A 113 0.40 1.71 -4.98
N THR A 114 0.20 2.54 -3.97
CA THR A 114 0.38 2.20 -2.55
C THR A 114 -0.81 2.71 -1.74
N GLY A 115 -1.10 2.08 -0.61
CA GLY A 115 -2.27 2.42 0.18
C GLY A 115 -2.82 1.25 0.99
N ARG A 116 -3.35 1.54 2.18
CA ARG A 116 -4.12 0.57 2.97
C ARG A 116 -5.52 0.25 2.42
N ASP A 117 -6.16 1.17 1.72
CA ASP A 117 -7.51 1.03 1.16
C ASP A 117 -7.78 2.12 0.10
N PRO A 118 -8.81 1.97 -0.75
CA PRO A 118 -9.10 2.93 -1.83
C PRO A 118 -9.29 4.39 -1.39
N LYS A 119 -9.69 4.67 -0.14
CA LYS A 119 -9.82 6.05 0.37
C LYS A 119 -8.47 6.66 0.76
N HIS A 120 -7.46 5.82 0.97
CA HIS A 120 -6.12 6.21 1.40
C HIS A 120 -5.06 5.78 0.38
N ALA A 121 -5.47 5.53 -0.85
CA ALA A 121 -4.58 5.10 -1.92
C ALA A 121 -3.87 6.28 -2.57
N SER A 122 -2.67 6.01 -3.07
CA SER A 122 -1.82 6.94 -3.80
C SER A 122 -1.25 6.25 -5.03
N ILE A 123 -1.19 6.96 -6.16
CA ILE A 123 -0.51 6.53 -7.38
C ILE A 123 0.73 7.39 -7.54
N THR A 124 1.89 6.75 -7.66
CA THR A 124 3.16 7.43 -7.83
C THR A 124 3.72 7.13 -9.21
N VAL A 125 4.22 8.15 -9.90
CA VAL A 125 4.80 8.02 -11.25
C VAL A 125 6.15 8.74 -11.32
N THR A 126 7.14 8.17 -12.01
CA THR A 126 8.44 8.82 -12.19
C THR A 126 8.41 9.87 -13.32
N THR A 127 9.25 10.91 -13.23
CA THR A 127 9.38 11.92 -14.30
C THR A 127 9.87 11.31 -15.62
N GLY A 128 10.69 10.26 -15.58
CA GLY A 128 11.10 9.48 -16.75
C GLY A 128 9.92 8.83 -17.47
N LEU A 129 8.97 8.23 -16.73
CA LEU A 129 7.78 7.63 -17.32
C LEU A 129 6.87 8.67 -17.96
N LEU A 130 6.65 9.81 -17.28
CA LEU A 130 5.85 10.93 -17.81
C LEU A 130 6.42 11.55 -19.09
N LYS A 131 7.75 11.60 -19.22
CA LYS A 131 8.42 12.14 -20.42
C LYS A 131 8.38 11.17 -21.60
N LYS A 132 8.32 9.87 -21.34
CA LYS A 132 8.42 8.85 -22.38
C LYS A 132 7.07 8.40 -22.93
N LEU A 133 6.06 8.29 -22.06
CA LEU A 133 4.75 7.80 -22.46
C LEU A 133 3.90 8.91 -23.06
N ASN A 134 3.13 8.55 -24.07
CA ASN A 134 2.06 9.40 -24.56
C ASN A 134 0.81 9.29 -23.65
N ARG A 135 -0.22 10.07 -23.97
CA ARG A 135 -1.48 10.15 -23.21
C ARG A 135 -2.18 8.79 -23.07
N GLN A 136 -2.33 8.05 -24.15
CA GLN A 136 -3.04 6.77 -24.10
C GLN A 136 -2.26 5.71 -23.32
N GLU A 137 -0.92 5.71 -23.46
CA GLU A 137 -0.05 4.79 -22.73
C GLU A 137 -0.05 5.09 -21.22
N LEU A 138 0.02 6.37 -20.83
CA LEU A 138 -0.07 6.75 -19.42
C LEU A 138 -1.42 6.37 -18.82
N GLU A 139 -2.53 6.59 -19.54
CA GLU A 139 -3.86 6.13 -19.13
C GLU A 139 -3.91 4.60 -18.94
N GLY A 140 -3.25 3.84 -19.82
CA GLY A 140 -3.13 2.39 -19.70
C GLY A 140 -2.38 1.96 -18.43
N VAL A 141 -1.22 2.57 -18.16
CA VAL A 141 -0.41 2.28 -16.96
C VAL A 141 -1.13 2.69 -15.68
N VAL A 142 -1.66 3.92 -15.62
CA VAL A 142 -2.42 4.39 -14.46
C VAL A 142 -3.70 3.57 -14.27
N GLY A 143 -4.35 3.14 -15.36
CA GLY A 143 -5.51 2.26 -15.31
C GLY A 143 -5.19 0.87 -14.73
N HIS A 144 -4.03 0.32 -15.08
CA HIS A 144 -3.52 -0.91 -14.48
C HIS A 144 -3.30 -0.74 -12.97
N GLU A 145 -2.59 0.30 -12.54
CA GLU A 145 -2.36 0.60 -11.11
C GLU A 145 -3.66 0.89 -10.35
N MET A 146 -4.62 1.56 -10.98
CA MET A 146 -5.96 1.80 -10.42
C MET A 146 -6.71 0.49 -10.16
N SER A 147 -6.49 -0.54 -10.98
CA SER A 147 -7.09 -1.86 -10.78
C SER A 147 -6.57 -2.52 -9.50
N HIS A 148 -5.29 -2.39 -9.18
CA HIS A 148 -4.70 -2.87 -7.92
C HIS A 148 -5.31 -2.17 -6.71
N ILE A 149 -5.56 -0.86 -6.81
CA ILE A 149 -6.25 -0.10 -5.76
C ILE A 149 -7.65 -0.67 -5.53
N LYS A 150 -8.42 -0.85 -6.61
CA LYS A 150 -9.78 -1.37 -6.55
C LYS A 150 -9.84 -2.80 -5.99
N ASN A 151 -8.84 -3.63 -6.30
CA ASN A 151 -8.74 -5.02 -5.85
C ASN A 151 -8.14 -5.20 -4.45
N PHE A 152 -7.69 -4.13 -3.80
CA PHE A 152 -6.97 -4.17 -2.51
C PHE A 152 -5.61 -4.89 -2.57
N ASP A 153 -5.01 -4.99 -3.76
CA ASP A 153 -3.70 -5.62 -3.96
C ASP A 153 -2.56 -4.72 -3.45
N ILE A 154 -2.82 -3.41 -3.36
CA ILE A 154 -1.96 -2.38 -2.77
C ILE A 154 -1.54 -2.62 -1.31
N ARG A 155 -2.17 -3.57 -0.61
CA ARG A 155 -1.79 -3.96 0.76
C ARG A 155 -0.57 -4.89 0.81
N PHE A 156 -0.27 -5.52 -0.31
CA PHE A 156 0.78 -6.54 -0.44
C PHE A 156 1.84 -6.18 -1.46
N MET A 157 1.47 -5.36 -2.45
CA MET A 157 2.41 -4.80 -3.41
C MET A 157 3.24 -3.71 -2.69
N MET A 158 4.37 -4.15 -2.16
CA MET A 158 5.57 -3.34 -1.88
C MET A 158 6.66 -3.74 -2.87
#